data_AF-A0A960CZI4-F1
#
_entry.id   AF-A0A960CZI4-F1
#
_cell.length_a   1.000
_cell.length_b   1.000
_cell.length_c   1.000
_cell.angle_alpha   90.00
_cell.angle_beta   90.00
_cell.angle_gamma   90.00
#
_symmetry.space_group_name_H-M   'P 1'
#
loop_
_entity.id
_entity.type
_entity.pdbx_description
1 polymer ?
#
loop_
_entity_poly.entity_id
_entity_poly.type
_entity_poly.pdbx_seq_one_letter_code
_entity_poly.pdbx_strand_id
1 'polypeptide(L)'
;MRTYVLDTSVLLSDPWACTRFAEHEVVVPLVVISELEAKRHHHELGWFARQALRLFDDMRIEHGRLDQPIPVGTQRGTQHVDLNHSDPTVQPAGFRTDTNDAH
;
A
#
# COMPACT_ATOMS: atom_id res chain seq x y z
N MET A 1 0.75 16.80 -9.01
CA MET A 1 1.03 16.03 -7.78
C MET A 1 -0.30 15.63 -7.16
N ARG A 2 -0.52 14.34 -6.95
CA ARG A 2 -1.73 13.77 -6.35
C ARG A 2 -1.30 12.84 -5.22
N THR A 3 -2.19 12.60 -4.28
CA THR A 3 -2.00 11.62 -3.20
C THR A 3 -2.90 10.42 -3.49
N TYR A 4 -2.32 9.22 -3.48
CA TYR A 4 -3.01 7.96 -3.70
C TYR A 4 -3.03 7.18 -2.39
N VAL A 5 -4.19 6.63 -2.04
CA VAL A 5 -4.30 5.73 -0.89
C VAL A 5 -4.34 4.31 -1.43
N LEU A 6 -3.37 3.49 -1.04
CA LEU A 6 -3.31 2.09 -1.44
C LEU A 6 -4.17 1.24 -0.52
N ASP A 7 -4.89 0.31 -1.11
CA ASP A 7 -5.64 -0.74 -0.44
C ASP A 7 -4.93 -2.09 -0.58
N THR A 8 -5.29 -3.05 0.28
CA THR A 8 -4.78 -4.42 0.27
C THR A 8 -5.03 -5.10 -1.08
N SER A 9 -6.19 -4.87 -1.71
CA SER A 9 -6.53 -5.46 -3.02
C SER A 9 -5.50 -5.10 -4.11
N VAL A 10 -5.01 -3.86 -4.09
CA VAL A 10 -3.99 -3.38 -5.04
C VAL A 10 -2.67 -4.10 -4.84
N LEU A 11 -2.23 -4.27 -3.60
CA LEU A 11 -0.97 -4.96 -3.26
C LEU A 11 -1.04 -6.48 -3.44
N LEU A 12 -2.23 -7.06 -3.30
CA LEU A 12 -2.46 -8.47 -3.62
C LEU A 12 -2.52 -8.74 -5.13
N SER A 13 -2.78 -7.70 -5.94
CA SER A 13 -2.73 -7.77 -7.40
C SER A 13 -1.32 -7.48 -7.94
N ASP A 14 -0.62 -6.51 -7.35
CA ASP A 14 0.76 -6.15 -7.66
C ASP A 14 1.51 -5.72 -6.38
N PRO A 15 2.42 -6.57 -5.85
CA PRO A 15 3.13 -6.30 -4.60
C PRO A 15 4.04 -5.08 -4.66
N TRP A 16 4.40 -4.63 -5.87
CA TRP A 16 5.28 -3.49 -6.09
C TRP A 16 4.53 -2.22 -6.46
N ALA A 17 3.19 -2.22 -6.39
CA ALA A 17 2.38 -1.08 -6.82
C ALA A 17 2.85 0.25 -6.21
N CYS A 18 3.22 0.27 -4.91
CA CYS A 18 3.69 1.48 -4.21
C CYS A 18 4.94 2.13 -4.82
N THR A 19 5.68 1.42 -5.68
CA THR A 19 6.89 1.94 -6.35
C THR A 19 6.61 2.63 -7.69
N ARG A 20 5.37 2.58 -8.19
CA ARG A 20 5.03 2.94 -9.59
C ARG A 20 4.27 4.25 -9.77
N PHE A 21 4.29 5.13 -8.76
CA PHE A 21 3.48 6.35 -8.73
C PHE A 21 4.21 7.62 -9.20
N ALA A 22 5.31 7.51 -9.94
CA ALA A 22 6.03 8.64 -10.55
C ALA A 22 6.36 9.76 -9.54
N GLU A 23 5.87 10.99 -9.74
CA GLU A 23 6.07 12.12 -8.83
C GLU A 23 5.02 12.25 -7.71
N HIS A 24 4.17 11.24 -7.51
CA HIS A 24 3.03 11.29 -6.61
C HIS A 24 3.31 10.74 -5.21
N GLU A 25 2.46 11.13 -4.27
CA GLU A 25 2.50 10.62 -2.90
C GLU A 25 1.61 9.39 -2.77
N VAL A 26 2.10 8.39 -2.05
CA VAL A 26 1.40 7.14 -1.78
C VAL A 26 1.25 6.98 -0.27
N VAL A 27 0.02 6.77 0.17
CA VAL A 27 -0.31 6.53 1.57
C VAL A 27 -0.81 5.10 1.69
N VAL A 28 -0.22 4.33 2.59
CA VAL A 28 -0.63 2.95 2.90
C VAL A 28 -1.20 2.95 4.31
N PRO A 29 -2.52 2.83 4.51
CA PRO A 29 -3.09 2.73 5.85
C PRO A 29 -2.51 1.54 6.63
N LEU A 30 -2.24 1.69 7.92
CA LEU A 30 -1.69 0.61 8.76
C LEU A 30 -2.53 -0.68 8.72
N VAL A 31 -3.85 -0.56 8.54
CA VAL A 31 -4.75 -1.71 8.41
C VAL A 31 -4.39 -2.60 7.21
N VAL A 32 -3.87 -2.03 6.11
CA VAL A 32 -3.44 -2.79 4.93
C VAL A 32 -2.29 -3.74 5.27
N ILE A 33 -1.34 -3.30 6.10
CA ILE A 33 -0.24 -4.17 6.57
C ILE A 33 -0.79 -5.35 7.37
N SER A 34 -1.79 -5.10 8.23
CA SER A 34 -2.43 -6.14 9.04
C SER A 34 -3.20 -7.14 8.18
N GLU A 35 -3.91 -6.66 7.16
CA GLU A 35 -4.64 -7.51 6.21
C GLU A 35 -3.69 -8.36 5.35
N LEU A 36 -2.57 -7.81 4.89
CA LEU A 36 -1.54 -8.58 4.20
C LEU A 36 -0.96 -9.69 5.10
N GLU A 37 -0.68 -9.40 6.37
CA GLU A 37 -0.20 -10.39 7.33
C GLU A 37 -1.22 -11.53 7.49
N ALA A 38 -2.52 -11.21 7.57
CA ALA A 38 -3.59 -12.22 7.61
C ALA A 38 -3.64 -13.10 6.35
N LYS A 39 -3.21 -12.57 5.20
CA LYS A 39 -3.18 -13.30 3.91
C LYS A 39 -1.87 -14.01 3.64
N ARG A 40 -0.83 -13.89 4.47
CA ARG A 40 0.52 -14.44 4.22
C ARG A 40 0.57 -15.96 3.98
N HIS A 41 -0.40 -16.70 4.51
CA HIS A 41 -0.51 -18.16 4.39
C HIS A 41 -1.65 -18.60 3.45
N HIS A 42 -2.32 -17.65 2.78
CA HIS A 42 -3.36 -17.97 1.82
C HIS A 42 -2.78 -18.73 0.63
N HIS A 43 -3.48 -19.76 0.16
CA HIS A 43 -3.01 -20.65 -0.89
C HIS A 43 -2.77 -19.92 -2.22
N GLU A 44 -3.69 -19.04 -2.63
CA GLU A 44 -3.52 -18.19 -3.83
C GLU A 44 -2.75 -16.89 -3.56
N LEU A 45 -3.19 -16.13 -2.56
CA LEU A 45 -2.74 -14.75 -2.32
C LEU A 45 -1.46 -14.65 -1.49
N GLY A 46 -1.03 -15.73 -0.85
CA GLY A 46 0.07 -15.69 0.11
C GLY A 46 1.42 -15.33 -0.49
N TRP A 47 1.65 -15.64 -1.77
CA TRP A 47 2.86 -15.18 -2.44
C TRP A 47 2.89 -13.65 -2.57
N PHE A 48 1.81 -13.04 -3.05
CA PHE A 48 1.67 -11.60 -3.20
C PHE A 48 1.78 -10.86 -1.87
N ALA A 49 1.04 -11.35 -0.86
CA ALA A 49 1.09 -10.80 0.49
C ALA A 49 2.51 -10.80 1.07
N ARG A 50 3.24 -11.92 0.95
CA ARG A 50 4.62 -12.02 1.44
C ARG A 50 5.59 -11.11 0.68
N GLN A 51 5.38 -10.87 -0.61
CA GLN A 51 6.22 -9.93 -1.35
C GLN A 51 5.96 -8.48 -0.96
N ALA A 52 4.70 -8.08 -0.78
CA ALA A 52 4.37 -6.75 -0.31
C ALA A 52 4.93 -6.51 1.10
N LEU A 53 4.75 -7.47 2.01
CA LEU A 53 5.31 -7.41 3.36
C LEU A 53 6.84 -7.32 3.37
N ARG A 54 7.52 -8.08 2.51
CA ARG A 54 8.98 -7.96 2.34
C ARG A 54 9.40 -6.58 1.88
N LEU A 55 8.70 -6.00 0.90
CA LEU A 55 8.97 -4.65 0.43
C LEU A 55 8.87 -3.62 1.57
N PHE A 56 7.81 -3.70 2.38
CA PHE A 56 7.67 -2.83 3.56
C PHE A 56 8.76 -3.07 4.61
N ASP A 57 9.14 -4.32 4.85
CA ASP A 57 10.21 -4.64 5.79
C ASP A 57 11.57 -4.11 5.32
N ASP A 58 11.88 -4.26 4.03
CA ASP A 58 13.10 -3.74 3.41
C ASP A 58 13.16 -2.21 3.54
N MET A 59 12.07 -1.50 3.22
CA MET A 59 11.98 -0.05 3.39
C MET A 59 12.13 0.37 4.86
N ARG A 60 11.55 -0.39 5.80
CA ARG A 60 11.68 -0.15 7.24
C ARG A 60 13.13 -0.34 7.70
N ILE A 61 13.83 -1.34 7.18
CA ILE A 61 15.24 -1.61 7.49
C ILE A 61 16.13 -0.49 6.93
N GLU A 62 15.88 -0.06 5.69
CA GLU A 62 16.67 0.98 5.02
C GLU A 62 16.47 2.38 5.63
N HIS A 63 15.21 2.74 5.93
CA HIS A 63 14.85 4.09 6.38
C HIS A 63 14.56 4.20 7.89
N GLY A 64 14.58 3.07 8.61
CA GLY A 64 14.37 2.97 10.05
C GLY A 64 12.90 2.98 10.50
N ARG A 65 12.01 3.58 9.72
CA ARG A 65 10.57 3.71 10.02
C ARG A 65 9.75 3.89 8.74
N LEU A 66 8.47 3.54 8.79
CA LEU A 66 7.56 3.59 7.63
C LEU A 66 6.56 4.75 7.70
N ASP A 67 6.37 5.38 8.85
CA ASP A 67 5.38 6.43 9.09
C ASP A 67 5.85 7.84 8.73
N GLN A 68 6.92 7.94 7.94
CA GLN A 68 7.39 9.19 7.33
C GLN A 68 7.52 8.99 5.82
N PRO A 69 7.42 10.06 5.02
CA PRO A 69 7.61 9.98 3.57
C PRO A 69 8.97 9.38 3.20
N ILE A 70 8.94 8.22 2.55
CA ILE A 70 10.09 7.51 1.98
C ILE A 70 10.10 7.77 0.48
N PRO A 71 11.21 8.24 -0.12
CA PRO A 71 11.33 8.36 -1.57
C PRO A 71 11.16 7.01 -2.26
N VAL A 72 10.31 6.94 -3.29
CA VAL A 72 10.10 5.71 -4.07
C VAL A 72 10.24 5.98 -5.56
N GLY A 73 10.84 5.02 -6.27
CA GLY A 73 11.09 5.13 -7.71
C GLY A 73 12.19 6.14 -8.06
N THR A 74 12.21 6.60 -9.32
CA THR A 74 13.24 7.52 -9.86
C THR A 74 12.75 8.96 -10.02
N GLN A 75 11.46 9.17 -9.84
CA GLN A 75 10.79 10.47 -9.88
C GLN A 75 10.43 10.82 -8.42
N ARG A 76 10.30 12.11 -8.08
CA ARG A 76 10.21 12.63 -6.70
C ARG A 76 9.02 12.14 -5.84
N GLY A 77 8.39 11.02 -6.19
CA GLY A 77 7.31 10.40 -5.44
C GLY A 77 7.79 9.87 -4.08
N THR A 78 6.82 9.75 -3.19
CA THR A 78 7.05 9.29 -1.82
C THR A 78 5.98 8.29 -1.41
N GLN A 79 6.31 7.43 -0.46
CA GLN A 79 5.39 6.51 0.15
C GLN A 79 5.56 6.54 1.68
N HIS A 80 4.47 6.44 2.42
CA HIS A 80 4.52 6.17 3.86
C HIS A 80 3.32 5.33 4.31
N VAL A 81 3.47 4.72 5.48
CA VAL A 81 2.39 4.03 6.18
C VAL A 81 1.69 5.03 7.09
N ASP A 82 0.40 5.27 6.88
CA ASP A 82 -0.40 6.11 7.78
C ASP A 82 -0.80 5.29 9.02
N LEU A 83 -0.36 5.76 10.18
CA LEU A 83 -0.70 5.18 11.48
C LEU A 83 -2.07 5.61 11.96
N ASN A 84 -2.59 6.71 11.43
CA ASN A 84 -3.94 7.16 11.75
C ASN A 84 -4.93 6.32 10.96
N HIS A 85 -6.02 5.93 11.62
CA HIS A 85 -7.12 5.18 10.99
C HIS A 85 -7.97 6.14 10.13
N SER A 86 -7.31 6.87 9.22
CA SER A 86 -7.91 7.78 8.26
C SER A 86 -8.78 6.95 7.34
N ASP A 87 -10.09 7.05 7.54
CA ASP A 87 -11.12 6.34 6.81
C ASP A 87 -10.81 6.34 5.29
N PRO A 88 -10.65 5.17 4.64
CA PRO A 88 -10.33 5.08 3.20
C PRO A 88 -11.41 5.72 2.30
N THR A 89 -12.56 6.12 2.87
CA THR A 89 -13.61 6.89 2.19
C THR A 89 -13.28 8.37 2.00
N VAL A 90 -12.21 8.92 2.60
CA VAL A 90 -11.74 10.31 2.34
C VAL A 90 -10.85 10.37 1.10
N GLN A 91 -11.21 9.65 0.04
CA GLN A 91 -10.60 9.79 -1.28
C GLN A 91 -11.41 10.77 -2.13
N PRO A 92 -10.76 11.69 -2.89
CA PRO A 92 -11.46 12.50 -3.88
C PRO A 92 -12.20 11.57 -4.85
N ALA A 93 -13.40 11.97 -5.29
CA ALA A 93 -14.45 11.14 -5.89
C ALA A 93 -14.09 10.32 -7.16
N GLY A 94 -12.83 10.28 -7.60
CA GLY A 94 -12.35 9.53 -8.76
C GLY A 94 -11.74 8.15 -8.47
N PHE A 95 -11.67 7.69 -7.20
CA PHE A 95 -11.04 6.40 -6.83
C PHE A 95 -11.96 5.37 -6.17
N ARG A 96 -13.28 5.58 -6.22
CA ARG A 96 -14.21 4.50 -5.83
C ARG A 96 -14.24 3.45 -6.94
N THR A 97 -13.41 2.41 -6.82
CA THR A 97 -13.65 1.16 -7.54
C THR A 97 -14.82 0.46 -6.85
N ASP A 98 -16.01 0.73 -7.37
CA ASP A 98 -17.20 -0.07 -7.13
C ASP A 98 -16.94 -1.48 -7.66
N THR A 99 -16.79 -2.47 -6.79
CA THR A 99 -17.43 -3.81 -6.88
C THR A 99 -16.83 -4.73 -5.82
N ASN A 100 -17.58 -4.89 -4.72
CA ASN A 100 -17.47 -6.07 -3.88
C ASN A 100 -18.69 -6.93 -4.21
N ASP A 101 -18.58 -7.75 -5.27
CA ASP A 101 -19.61 -8.73 -5.60
C ASP A 101 -19.46 -9.92 -4.65
N ALA A 102 -20.31 -9.92 -3.63
CA ALA A 102 -20.63 -11.11 -2.86
C ALA A 102 -21.56 -12.00 -3.70
N HIS A 103 -21.07 -13.18 -4.08
CA HIS A 103 -21.88 -14.32 -4.49
C HIS A 103 -21.45 -15.57 -3.73
#